data_AF-A0A1F9MUH7-F1
#
_entry.id   AF-A0A1F9MUH7-F1
#
_cell.length_a   1.000
_cell.length_b   1.000
_cell.length_c   1.000
_cell.angle_alpha   90.00
_cell.angle_beta   90.00
_cell.angle_gamma   90.00
#
_symmetry.space_group_name_H-M   'P 1'
#
loop_
_entity.id
_entity.type
_entity.pdbx_description
1 polymer ?
#
loop_
_entity_poly.entity_id
_entity_poly.type
_entity_poly.pdbx_seq_one_letter_code
_entity_poly.pdbx_strand_id
1 'polypeptide(L)'
;MNQARVDLLIQYILSVAAQGWGDYNDKEVGPIHIIKYVYLADLAYAMKHGGETYTGIPWIFHNFGPWDVGLYNRIPHAAKAIKAHKRTITETQYEDFDRWSLMDDHLMDGLRKQLPGTVALAINGNFRQFQTDTYDLLDHVYSTIPMRHAAPGDLLPFDVAAKIHEQQQKEDEELQAYQAKRLTAREQKRRKQAFRDLKEKIQAKIAANRRQQHDMYVTPTAPRYDELFWKGQDWLDSLAGGPIKAEKGELSVSDNIWKSPARSEPHV
;
A
#
# COMPACT_ATOMS: atom_id res chain seq x y z
N MET A 1 -17.15 16.95 10.85
CA MET A 1 -15.79 16.88 11.43
C MET A 1 -15.79 17.34 12.87
N ASN A 2 -15.22 16.54 13.77
CA ASN A 2 -14.97 16.85 15.17
C ASN A 2 -13.60 17.52 15.32
N GLN A 3 -13.59 18.83 15.57
CA GLN A 3 -12.35 19.61 15.59
C GLN A 3 -11.38 19.17 16.69
N ALA A 4 -11.87 18.86 17.90
CA ALA A 4 -11.03 18.45 19.01
C ALA A 4 -10.27 17.15 18.72
N ARG A 5 -10.95 16.18 18.08
CA ARG A 5 -10.33 14.91 17.66
C ARG A 5 -9.31 15.12 16.53
N VAL A 6 -9.61 16.01 15.59
CA VAL A 6 -8.68 16.38 14.52
C VAL A 6 -7.42 17.03 15.07
N ASP A 7 -7.57 17.99 15.99
CA ASP A 7 -6.44 18.65 16.62
C ASP A 7 -5.56 17.67 17.37
N LEU A 8 -6.18 16.81 18.18
CA LEU A 8 -5.48 15.78 18.93
C LEU A 8 -4.68 14.86 17.98
N LEU A 9 -5.25 14.50 16.84
CA LEU A 9 -4.56 13.68 15.84
C LEU A 9 -3.39 14.41 15.17
N ILE A 10 -3.58 15.66 14.74
CA ILE A 10 -2.51 16.46 14.14
C ILE A 10 -1.35 16.62 15.13
N GLN A 11 -1.67 16.95 16.39
CA GLN A 11 -0.69 17.10 17.45
C GLN A 11 0.06 15.79 17.72
N TYR A 12 -0.68 14.67 17.76
CA TYR A 12 -0.07 13.36 17.96
C TYR A 12 0.86 12.99 16.80
N ILE A 13 0.43 13.18 15.55
CA ILE A 13 1.23 12.98 14.34
C ILE A 13 2.55 13.78 14.40
N LEU A 14 2.48 15.06 14.76
CA LEU A 14 3.67 15.90 14.91
C LEU A 14 4.58 15.41 16.04
N SER A 15 4.02 14.95 17.15
CA SER A 15 4.80 14.38 18.27
C SER A 15 5.46 13.04 17.94
N VAL A 16 4.83 12.24 17.07
CA VAL A 16 5.41 10.99 16.55
C VAL A 16 6.55 11.31 15.59
N ALA A 17 6.38 12.27 14.69
CA ALA A 17 7.44 12.72 13.79
C ALA A 17 8.66 13.26 14.56
N ALA A 18 8.43 13.98 15.67
CA ALA A 18 9.48 14.52 16.54
C ALA A 18 10.43 13.47 17.12
N GLN A 19 9.97 12.22 17.29
CA GLN A 19 10.81 11.15 17.82
C GLN A 19 12.04 10.85 16.94
N GLY A 20 12.01 11.24 15.66
CA GLY A 20 13.05 10.91 14.70
C GLY A 20 12.95 9.44 14.28
N TRP A 21 12.84 9.19 12.97
CA TRP A 21 12.75 7.85 12.41
C TRP A 21 13.77 7.73 11.28
N GLY A 22 14.59 6.66 11.29
CA GLY A 22 15.60 6.40 10.26
C GLY A 22 16.98 7.05 10.52
N ASP A 23 17.86 6.96 9.51
CA ASP A 23 19.25 7.47 9.56
C ASP A 23 19.35 8.98 9.30
N TYR A 24 18.35 9.53 8.61
CA TYR A 24 18.18 10.97 8.44
C TYR A 24 17.22 11.44 9.51
N ASN A 25 17.68 12.34 10.39
CA ASN A 25 16.95 12.85 11.54
C ASN A 25 15.82 13.82 11.12
N ASP A 26 15.06 13.46 10.08
CA ASP A 26 14.05 14.28 9.44
C ASP A 26 12.77 14.27 10.30
N LYS A 27 12.70 15.25 11.19
CA LYS A 27 11.57 15.47 12.10
C LYS A 27 10.48 16.37 11.51
N GLU A 28 10.60 16.73 10.22
CA GLU A 28 9.71 17.66 9.55
C GLU A 28 8.66 16.98 8.68
N VAL A 29 7.39 17.24 8.95
CA VAL A 29 6.27 16.72 8.13
C VAL A 29 5.55 17.85 7.42
N GLY A 30 5.24 17.62 6.14
CA GLY A 30 4.42 18.54 5.34
C GLY A 30 2.91 18.28 5.50
N PRO A 31 2.05 19.23 5.09
CA PRO A 31 0.59 19.09 5.15
C PRO A 31 0.05 17.81 4.49
N ILE A 32 0.64 17.41 3.35
CA ILE A 32 0.24 16.17 2.65
C ILE A 32 0.38 14.96 3.58
N HIS A 33 1.53 14.80 4.25
CA HIS A 33 1.77 13.71 5.19
C HIS A 33 0.74 13.71 6.31
N ILE A 34 0.53 14.86 6.95
CA ILE A 34 -0.43 14.99 8.05
C ILE A 34 -1.82 14.55 7.59
N ILE A 35 -2.29 15.02 6.43
CA ILE A 35 -3.59 14.64 5.88
C ILE A 35 -3.67 13.13 5.63
N LYS A 36 -2.64 12.53 5.02
CA LYS A 36 -2.63 11.08 4.75
C LYS A 36 -2.60 10.26 6.03
N TYR A 37 -1.84 10.68 7.05
CA TYR A 37 -1.83 9.99 8.33
C TYR A 37 -3.15 10.11 9.08
N VAL A 38 -3.82 11.27 9.06
CA VAL A 38 -5.18 11.40 9.61
C VAL A 38 -6.16 10.47 8.88
N TYR A 39 -6.09 10.39 7.55
CA TYR A 39 -6.89 9.45 6.76
C TYR A 39 -6.65 7.99 7.17
N LEU A 40 -5.38 7.56 7.31
CA LEU A 40 -5.05 6.18 7.70
C LEU A 40 -5.49 5.86 9.13
N ALA A 41 -5.43 6.84 10.04
CA ALA A 41 -6.01 6.71 11.38
C ALA A 41 -7.53 6.52 11.34
N ASP A 42 -8.23 7.30 10.53
CA ASP A 42 -9.68 7.16 10.33
C ASP A 42 -10.03 5.80 9.72
N LEU A 43 -9.24 5.32 8.75
CA LEU A 43 -9.42 4.00 8.16
C LEU A 43 -9.28 2.89 9.21
N ALA A 44 -8.21 2.93 10.00
CA ALA A 44 -7.98 1.93 11.05
C ALA A 44 -9.06 1.96 12.13
N TYR A 45 -9.60 3.15 12.45
CA TYR A 45 -10.73 3.26 13.36
C TYR A 45 -12.02 2.72 12.72
N ALA A 46 -12.36 3.15 11.51
CA ALA A 46 -13.57 2.77 10.80
C ALA A 46 -13.69 1.27 10.56
N MET A 47 -12.58 0.60 10.25
CA MET A 47 -12.56 -0.86 10.10
C MET A 47 -13.09 -1.59 11.33
N LYS A 48 -12.91 -1.03 12.53
CA LYS A 48 -13.35 -1.61 13.81
C LYS A 48 -14.65 -1.02 14.37
N HIS A 49 -15.20 -0.01 13.69
CA HIS A 49 -16.37 0.75 14.16
C HIS A 49 -17.42 0.88 13.06
N GLY A 50 -17.61 -0.18 12.26
CA GLY A 50 -18.71 -0.26 11.29
C GLY A 50 -18.67 0.81 10.19
N GLY A 51 -17.50 1.36 9.87
CA GLY A 51 -17.32 2.38 8.85
C GLY A 51 -17.35 3.83 9.37
N GLU A 52 -17.66 4.05 10.64
CA GLU A 52 -17.59 5.38 11.24
C GLU A 52 -16.13 5.84 11.43
N THR A 53 -15.79 7.05 11.00
CA THR A 53 -14.44 7.60 11.16
C THR A 53 -14.27 8.24 12.55
N TYR A 54 -13.04 8.25 13.07
CA TYR A 54 -12.76 8.85 14.37
C TYR A 54 -12.98 10.37 14.34
N THR A 55 -12.53 11.02 13.26
CA THR A 55 -12.62 12.47 13.09
C THR A 55 -13.98 12.94 12.59
N GLY A 56 -14.78 12.08 11.96
CA GLY A 56 -16.00 12.48 11.25
C GLY A 56 -15.74 13.40 10.06
N ILE A 57 -14.56 13.30 9.42
CA ILE A 57 -14.25 13.98 8.16
C ILE A 57 -14.98 13.28 7.01
N PRO A 58 -15.70 14.01 6.15
CA PRO A 58 -16.31 13.47 4.93
C PRO A 58 -15.26 13.38 3.83
N TRP A 59 -14.38 12.38 3.92
CA TRP A 59 -13.25 12.25 2.98
C TRP A 59 -13.72 12.12 1.54
N ILE A 60 -13.16 12.95 0.66
CA ILE A 60 -13.40 12.93 -0.78
C ILE A 60 -12.13 12.46 -1.48
N PHE A 61 -12.28 11.62 -2.52
CA PHE A 61 -11.17 11.32 -3.41
C PHE A 61 -10.90 12.53 -4.31
N HIS A 62 -9.79 13.24 -4.08
CA HIS A 62 -9.32 14.31 -4.96
C HIS A 62 -8.05 13.91 -5.73
N ASN A 63 -7.52 14.79 -6.58
CA ASN A 63 -6.36 14.54 -7.46
C ASN A 63 -5.14 13.89 -6.77
N PHE A 64 -4.93 14.13 -5.47
CA PHE A 64 -3.82 13.55 -4.69
C PHE A 64 -4.31 12.59 -3.60
N GLY A 65 -5.44 11.92 -3.83
CA GLY A 65 -6.05 10.95 -2.92
C GLY A 65 -7.04 11.58 -1.93
N PRO A 66 -7.18 11.04 -0.71
CA PRO A 66 -8.13 11.52 0.28
C PRO A 66 -7.80 12.96 0.69
N TRP A 67 -8.78 13.86 0.60
CA TRP A 67 -8.59 15.27 0.93
C TRP A 67 -9.78 15.86 1.69
N ASP A 68 -9.47 16.81 2.57
CA ASP A 68 -10.45 17.69 3.21
C ASP A 68 -9.84 19.07 3.43
N VAL A 69 -10.52 20.12 2.94
CA VAL A 69 -10.06 21.51 3.06
C VAL A 69 -10.12 21.99 4.52
N GLY A 70 -11.11 21.52 5.28
CA GLY A 70 -11.26 21.85 6.70
C GLY A 70 -10.06 21.37 7.53
N LEU A 71 -9.63 20.14 7.30
CA LEU A 71 -8.43 19.55 7.89
C LEU A 71 -7.18 20.32 7.51
N TYR A 72 -6.97 20.61 6.22
CA TYR A 72 -5.81 21.38 5.75
C TYR A 72 -5.71 22.72 6.49
N ASN A 73 -6.81 23.48 6.54
CA ASN A 73 -6.88 24.76 7.24
C ASN A 73 -6.71 24.63 8.76
N ARG A 74 -6.94 23.44 9.34
CA ARG A 74 -6.79 23.21 10.77
C ARG A 74 -5.35 22.97 11.20
N ILE A 75 -4.49 22.46 10.32
CA ILE A 75 -3.08 22.13 10.61
C ILE A 75 -2.34 23.25 11.34
N PRO A 76 -2.34 24.52 10.86
CA PRO A 76 -1.59 25.58 11.52
C PRO A 76 -2.04 25.86 12.95
N HIS A 77 -3.34 25.74 13.22
CA HIS A 77 -3.89 25.99 14.54
C HIS A 77 -3.52 24.88 15.53
N ALA A 78 -3.66 23.62 15.12
CA ALA A 78 -3.31 22.46 15.94
C ALA A 78 -1.81 22.42 16.25
N ALA A 79 -0.97 22.72 15.25
CA ALA A 79 0.47 22.79 15.38
C ALA A 79 0.91 23.94 16.32
N LYS A 80 0.31 25.13 16.18
CA LYS A 80 0.58 26.27 17.08
C LYS A 80 0.24 25.97 18.53
N ALA A 81 -0.82 25.21 18.80
CA ALA A 81 -1.24 24.86 20.16
C ALA A 81 -0.18 24.07 20.95
N ILE A 82 0.66 23.30 20.25
CA ILE A 82 1.78 22.54 20.84
C ILE A 82 3.14 23.20 20.61
N LYS A 83 3.16 24.46 20.17
CA LYS A 83 4.37 25.24 19.86
C LYS A 83 5.27 24.58 18.81
N ALA A 84 4.68 23.88 17.84
CA ALA A 84 5.42 23.38 16.68
C ALA A 84 5.93 24.56 15.83
N HIS A 85 7.12 24.39 15.25
CA HIS A 85 7.77 25.35 14.38
C HIS A 85 7.32 25.14 12.93
N LYS A 86 7.06 26.25 12.23
CA LYS A 86 6.71 26.27 10.80
C LYS A 86 7.92 26.76 10.00
N ARG A 87 8.35 25.98 9.01
CA ARG A 87 9.33 26.39 8.00
C ARG A 87 8.63 26.42 6.64
N THR A 88 8.69 27.55 5.94
CA THR A 88 8.19 27.67 4.57
C THR A 88 9.36 27.59 3.61
N ILE A 89 9.27 26.71 2.62
CA ILE A 89 10.31 26.50 1.61
C ILE A 89 9.87 27.23 0.35
N THR A 90 10.63 28.26 -0.04
CA THR A 90 10.30 29.17 -1.16
C THR A 90 11.26 29.05 -2.35
N GLU A 91 12.37 28.32 -2.17
CA GLU A 91 13.46 28.23 -3.15
C GLU A 91 13.36 26.98 -4.02
N THR A 92 12.17 26.71 -4.57
CA THR A 92 11.98 25.56 -5.47
C THR A 92 11.26 25.96 -6.75
N GLN A 93 11.36 25.13 -7.78
CA GLN A 93 10.60 25.26 -9.03
C GLN A 93 9.09 25.01 -8.87
N TYR A 94 8.65 24.67 -7.65
CA TYR A 94 7.28 24.38 -7.28
C TYR A 94 6.73 25.50 -6.39
N GLU A 95 5.41 25.48 -6.18
CA GLU A 95 4.76 26.39 -5.23
C GLU A 95 5.35 26.24 -3.82
N ASP A 96 5.39 27.36 -3.09
CA ASP A 96 5.83 27.40 -1.70
C ASP A 96 5.10 26.35 -0.87
N PHE A 97 5.84 25.56 -0.09
CA PHE A 97 5.25 24.56 0.78
C PHE A 97 5.77 24.64 2.21
N ASP A 98 4.87 24.32 3.13
CA ASP A 98 5.12 24.38 4.56
C ASP A 98 5.61 23.03 5.10
N ARG A 99 6.52 23.10 6.07
CA ARG A 99 7.00 21.99 6.87
C ARG A 99 6.85 22.32 8.35
N TRP A 100 6.43 21.33 9.13
CA TRP A 100 6.19 21.46 10.56
C TRP A 100 7.10 20.53 11.33
N SER A 101 7.70 21.03 12.41
CA SER A 101 8.51 20.26 13.34
C SER A 101 8.17 20.59 14.78
N LEU A 102 8.36 19.61 15.66
CA LEU A 102 8.17 19.75 17.09
C LEU A 102 9.47 19.36 17.79
N MET A 103 9.87 20.14 18.81
CA MET A 103 11.08 19.90 19.59
C MET A 103 10.81 19.15 20.91
N ASP A 104 9.54 19.08 21.33
CA ASP A 104 9.13 18.38 22.55
C ASP A 104 8.93 16.88 22.28
N ASP A 105 9.97 16.10 22.56
CA ASP A 105 9.97 14.65 22.37
C ASP A 105 9.18 13.90 23.47
N HIS A 106 8.73 14.58 24.53
CA HIS A 106 7.98 13.95 25.64
C HIS A 106 6.46 14.05 25.49
N LEU A 107 5.97 14.93 24.62
CA LEU A 107 4.54 15.17 24.44
C LEU A 107 3.77 13.95 23.92
N MET A 108 4.45 13.07 23.17
CA MET A 108 3.84 11.92 22.50
C MET A 108 3.07 11.01 23.46
N ASP A 109 3.65 10.65 24.61
CA ASP A 109 3.02 9.72 25.55
C ASP A 109 1.76 10.31 26.20
N GLY A 110 1.74 11.62 26.44
CA GLY A 110 0.58 12.33 26.97
C GLY A 110 -0.58 12.38 25.98
N LEU A 111 -0.28 12.63 24.69
CA LEU A 111 -1.28 12.62 23.62
C LEU A 111 -1.77 11.21 23.30
N ARG A 112 -0.87 10.21 23.30
CA ARG A 112 -1.20 8.81 23.06
C ARG A 112 -2.29 8.29 23.99
N LYS A 113 -2.23 8.65 25.27
CA LYS A 113 -3.21 8.24 26.30
C LYS A 113 -4.61 8.78 26.06
N GLN A 114 -4.75 9.84 25.26
CA GLN A 114 -6.03 10.48 24.93
C GLN A 114 -6.66 9.90 23.65
N LEU A 115 -5.90 9.11 22.88
CA LEU A 115 -6.35 8.49 21.63
C LEU A 115 -6.85 7.06 21.85
N PRO A 116 -7.83 6.60 21.07
CA PRO A 116 -8.12 5.17 20.97
C PRO A 116 -6.85 4.40 20.58
N GLY A 117 -6.62 3.25 21.22
CA GLY A 117 -5.41 2.45 20.98
C GLY A 117 -5.24 2.06 19.51
N THR A 118 -6.34 1.81 18.80
CA THR A 118 -6.35 1.49 17.36
C THR A 118 -5.78 2.60 16.50
N VAL A 119 -6.17 3.84 16.79
CA VAL A 119 -5.71 5.05 16.11
C VAL A 119 -4.24 5.29 16.38
N ALA A 120 -3.82 5.25 17.65
CA ALA A 120 -2.42 5.47 18.03
C ALA A 120 -1.49 4.40 17.43
N LEU A 121 -1.91 3.13 17.43
CA LEU A 121 -1.15 2.03 16.82
C LEU A 121 -1.03 2.20 15.30
N ALA A 122 -2.11 2.60 14.62
CA ALA A 122 -2.10 2.83 13.19
C ALA A 122 -1.14 3.96 12.80
N ILE A 123 -1.18 5.10 13.51
CA ILE A 123 -0.24 6.20 13.27
C ILE A 123 1.20 5.74 13.47
N ASN A 124 1.51 5.08 14.59
CA ASN A 124 2.87 4.61 14.87
C ASN A 124 3.37 3.59 13.84
N GLY A 125 2.51 2.66 13.41
CA GLY A 125 2.83 1.66 12.39
C GLY A 125 3.13 2.31 11.04
N ASN A 126 2.27 3.22 10.59
CA ASN A 126 2.44 3.90 9.32
C ASN A 126 3.64 4.87 9.34
N PHE A 127 3.93 5.55 10.46
CA PHE A 127 5.14 6.37 10.57
C PHE A 127 6.41 5.55 10.54
N ARG A 128 6.44 4.37 11.19
CA ARG A 128 7.58 3.45 11.11
C ARG A 128 7.86 2.99 9.68
N GLN A 129 6.79 2.78 8.90
CA GLN A 129 6.89 2.27 7.54
C GLN A 129 7.25 3.36 6.53
N PHE A 130 6.59 4.52 6.59
CA PHE A 130 6.67 5.53 5.53
C PHE A 130 7.40 6.83 5.93
N GLN A 131 7.45 7.18 7.22
CA GLN A 131 8.12 8.38 7.71
C GLN A 131 7.72 9.67 6.96
N THR A 132 8.64 10.25 6.19
CA THR A 132 8.45 11.44 5.33
C THR A 132 8.51 11.10 3.84
N ASP A 133 8.53 9.81 3.48
CA ASP A 133 8.48 9.36 2.10
C ASP A 133 7.08 9.57 1.53
N THR A 134 6.95 10.59 0.70
CA THR A 134 5.67 10.94 0.08
C THR A 134 5.23 9.90 -0.96
N TYR A 135 6.16 9.28 -1.70
CA TYR A 135 5.80 8.37 -2.79
C TYR A 135 5.22 7.07 -2.25
N ASP A 136 5.93 6.42 -1.32
CA ASP A 136 5.48 5.17 -0.72
C ASP A 136 4.21 5.35 0.11
N LEU A 137 4.09 6.48 0.82
CA LEU A 137 2.88 6.82 1.56
C LEU A 137 1.68 6.99 0.63
N LEU A 138 1.85 7.69 -0.50
CA LEU A 138 0.78 7.88 -1.46
C LEU A 138 0.39 6.56 -2.14
N ASP A 139 1.36 5.75 -2.56
CA ASP A 139 1.10 4.43 -3.14
C ASP A 139 0.27 3.56 -2.18
N HIS A 140 0.67 3.51 -0.91
CA HIS A 140 -0.09 2.82 0.11
C HIS A 140 -1.51 3.37 0.24
N VAL A 141 -1.68 4.68 0.32
CA VAL A 141 -3.01 5.31 0.38
C VAL A 141 -3.87 4.93 -0.82
N TYR A 142 -3.35 4.95 -2.04
CA TYR A 142 -4.10 4.57 -3.24
C TYR A 142 -4.49 3.08 -3.26
N SER A 143 -3.71 2.22 -2.59
CA SER A 143 -4.01 0.79 -2.45
C SER A 143 -5.09 0.49 -1.39
N THR A 144 -5.47 1.45 -0.56
CA THR A 144 -6.48 1.22 0.49
C THR A 144 -7.87 0.93 -0.08
N ILE A 145 -8.68 0.17 0.66
CA ILE A 145 -10.02 -0.24 0.21
C ILE A 145 -10.89 0.97 -0.17
N PRO A 146 -11.05 2.03 0.64
CA PRO A 146 -11.91 3.15 0.25
C PRO A 146 -11.45 3.83 -1.04
N MET A 147 -10.14 3.95 -1.24
CA MET A 147 -9.55 4.56 -2.44
C MET A 147 -9.76 3.73 -3.71
N ARG A 148 -9.71 2.40 -3.59
CA ARG A 148 -9.94 1.48 -4.72
C ARG A 148 -11.41 1.39 -5.12
N HIS A 149 -12.33 1.73 -4.23
CA HIS A 149 -13.79 1.67 -4.44
C HIS A 149 -14.45 3.04 -4.68
N ALA A 150 -13.66 4.11 -4.83
CA ALA A 150 -14.14 5.45 -5.13
C ALA A 150 -13.57 5.98 -6.46
N ALA A 151 -14.32 6.84 -7.14
CA ALA A 151 -13.81 7.66 -8.24
C ALA A 151 -13.46 9.08 -7.74
N PRO A 152 -12.60 9.83 -8.47
CA PRO A 152 -12.35 11.23 -8.16
C PRO A 152 -13.66 12.03 -8.04
N GLY A 153 -13.79 12.80 -6.96
CA GLY A 153 -14.99 13.54 -6.58
C GLY A 153 -15.94 12.80 -5.63
N ASP A 154 -15.81 11.47 -5.50
CA ASP A 154 -16.70 10.68 -4.64
C ASP A 154 -16.29 10.74 -3.16
N LEU A 155 -17.28 10.55 -2.29
CA LEU A 155 -17.05 10.25 -0.88
C LEU A 155 -16.43 8.85 -0.73
N LEU A 156 -15.45 8.73 0.15
CA LEU A 156 -14.75 7.47 0.37
C LEU A 156 -15.61 6.47 1.16
N PRO A 157 -15.81 5.24 0.66
CA PRO A 157 -16.69 4.24 1.27
C PRO A 157 -15.96 3.46 2.38
N PHE A 158 -15.90 4.03 3.58
CA PHE A 158 -15.31 3.36 4.76
C PHE A 158 -16.14 2.17 5.26
N ASP A 159 -17.44 2.15 4.98
CA ASP A 159 -18.33 1.03 5.32
C ASP A 159 -17.93 -0.26 4.59
N VAL A 160 -17.45 -0.15 3.34
CA VAL A 160 -16.92 -1.29 2.57
C VAL A 160 -15.67 -1.86 3.23
N ALA A 161 -14.76 -0.99 3.68
CA ALA A 161 -13.56 -1.41 4.41
C ALA A 161 -13.91 -2.11 5.73
N ALA A 162 -14.92 -1.64 6.45
CA ALA A 162 -15.40 -2.25 7.69
C ALA A 162 -16.02 -3.64 7.44
N LYS A 163 -16.86 -3.79 6.42
CA LYS A 163 -17.46 -5.09 6.06
C LYS A 163 -16.40 -6.14 5.70
N ILE A 164 -15.40 -5.76 4.91
CA ILE A 164 -14.29 -6.65 4.55
C ILE A 164 -13.48 -7.03 5.79
N HIS A 165 -13.22 -6.07 6.69
CA HIS A 165 -12.52 -6.36 7.94
C HIS A 165 -13.30 -7.34 8.83
N GLU A 166 -14.61 -7.12 8.99
CA GLU A 166 -15.47 -8.02 9.78
C GLU A 166 -15.48 -9.43 9.20
N GLN A 167 -15.53 -9.57 7.88
CA GLN A 167 -15.46 -10.87 7.22
C GLN A 167 -14.11 -11.55 7.49
N GLN A 168 -12.99 -10.84 7.36
CA GLN A 168 -11.67 -11.38 7.65
C GLN A 168 -11.53 -11.82 9.11
N GLN A 169 -12.09 -11.06 10.05
CA GLN A 169 -12.09 -11.45 11.47
C GLN A 169 -12.88 -12.74 11.71
N LYS A 170 -14.05 -12.89 11.07
CA LYS A 170 -14.83 -14.13 11.15
C LYS A 170 -14.08 -15.33 10.58
N GLU A 171 -13.43 -15.17 9.44
CA GLU A 171 -12.59 -16.21 8.82
C GLU A 171 -11.41 -16.59 9.73
N ASP A 172 -10.74 -15.61 10.35
CA ASP A 172 -9.65 -15.84 11.30
C ASP A 172 -10.13 -16.55 12.56
N GLU A 173 -11.29 -16.18 13.10
CA GLU A 173 -11.92 -16.84 14.25
C GLU A 173 -12.29 -18.28 13.93
N GLU A 174 -12.84 -18.55 12.74
CA GLU A 174 -13.13 -19.91 12.27
C GLU A 174 -11.86 -20.75 12.14
N LEU A 175 -10.77 -20.17 11.61
CA LEU A 175 -9.47 -20.82 11.50
C LEU A 175 -8.83 -21.11 12.87
N GLN A 176 -9.00 -20.21 13.84
CA GLN A 176 -8.51 -20.42 15.20
C GLN A 176 -9.35 -21.45 15.97
N ALA A 177 -10.67 -21.43 15.78
CA ALA A 177 -11.59 -22.41 16.34
C ALA A 177 -11.40 -23.80 15.73
N TYR A 178 -10.80 -23.89 14.54
CA TYR A 178 -10.43 -25.15 13.91
C TYR A 178 -9.36 -25.89 14.75
N GLN A 179 -9.84 -26.75 15.65
CA GLN A 179 -8.98 -27.70 16.33
C GLN A 179 -8.60 -28.80 15.35
N ALA A 180 -7.38 -28.74 14.84
CA ALA A 180 -6.83 -29.82 14.05
C ALA A 180 -6.96 -31.14 14.82
N LYS A 181 -7.69 -32.11 14.25
CA LYS A 181 -7.85 -33.45 14.81
C LYS A 181 -6.47 -33.97 15.22
N ARG A 182 -6.25 -34.21 16.53
CA ARG A 182 -5.00 -34.76 17.04
C ARG A 182 -4.80 -36.14 16.39
N LEU A 183 -3.97 -36.17 15.35
CA LEU A 183 -3.62 -37.41 14.67
C LEU A 183 -2.97 -38.34 15.68
N THR A 184 -3.45 -39.57 15.73
CA THR A 184 -2.82 -40.62 16.54
C THR A 184 -1.37 -40.84 16.07
N ALA A 185 -0.49 -41.34 16.96
CA ALA A 185 0.90 -41.61 16.60
C ALA A 185 1.04 -42.50 15.35
N ARG A 186 0.07 -43.40 15.13
CA ARG A 186 -0.03 -44.27 13.96
C ARG A 186 -0.36 -43.51 12.67
N GLU A 187 -1.32 -42.58 12.73
CA GLU A 187 -1.68 -41.72 11.60
C GLU A 187 -0.57 -40.73 11.25
N GLN A 188 0.11 -40.17 12.26
CA GLN A 188 1.29 -39.32 12.05
C GLN A 188 2.42 -40.07 11.35
N LYS A 189 2.70 -41.31 11.79
CA LYS A 189 3.70 -42.17 11.14
C LYS A 189 3.31 -42.47 9.70
N ARG A 190 2.04 -42.82 9.44
CA ARG A 190 1.52 -43.07 8.08
C ARG A 190 1.60 -41.82 7.20
N ARG A 191 1.30 -40.63 7.73
CA ARG A 191 1.39 -39.36 6.99
C ARG A 191 2.84 -38.98 6.68
N LYS A 192 3.76 -39.18 7.63
CA LYS A 192 5.20 -38.96 7.43
C LYS A 192 5.77 -39.92 6.39
N GLN A 193 5.31 -41.17 6.39
CA GLN A 193 5.68 -42.16 5.37
C GLN A 193 5.14 -41.76 4.00
N ALA A 194 3.84 -41.47 3.90
CA ALA A 194 3.22 -41.02 2.65
C ALA A 194 3.88 -39.73 2.09
N PHE A 195 4.31 -38.81 2.95
CA PHE A 195 5.04 -37.61 2.54
C PHE A 195 6.44 -37.92 2.02
N ARG A 196 7.16 -38.87 2.64
CA ARG A 196 8.45 -39.35 2.13
C ARG A 196 8.26 -40.04 0.77
N ASP A 197 7.29 -40.93 0.66
CA ASP A 197 6.98 -41.64 -0.59
C ASP A 197 6.59 -40.65 -1.69
N LEU A 198 5.82 -39.60 -1.37
CA LEU A 198 5.46 -38.55 -2.31
C LEU A 198 6.68 -37.72 -2.73
N LYS A 199 7.52 -37.32 -1.78
CA LYS A 199 8.76 -36.59 -2.06
C LYS A 199 9.70 -37.40 -2.94
N GLU A 200 9.85 -38.69 -2.68
CA GLU A 200 10.64 -39.61 -3.49
C GLU A 200 10.05 -39.77 -4.90
N LYS A 201 8.73 -39.91 -5.04
CA LYS A 201 8.07 -39.94 -6.36
C LYS A 201 8.25 -38.64 -7.14
N ILE A 202 8.13 -37.49 -6.48
CA ILE A 202 8.34 -36.18 -7.12
C ILE A 202 9.80 -36.04 -7.54
N GLN A 203 10.76 -36.38 -6.67
CA GLN A 203 12.19 -36.32 -6.97
C GLN A 203 12.56 -37.29 -8.11
N ALA A 204 12.03 -38.51 -8.12
CA ALA A 204 12.22 -39.46 -9.21
C ALA A 204 11.64 -38.94 -10.52
N LYS A 205 10.46 -38.31 -10.50
CA LYS A 205 9.84 -37.70 -11.68
C LYS A 205 10.64 -36.50 -12.19
N ILE A 206 11.15 -35.65 -11.29
CA ILE A 206 12.05 -34.54 -11.64
C ILE A 206 13.37 -35.07 -12.22
N ALA A 207 13.95 -36.13 -11.65
CA ALA A 207 15.19 -36.73 -12.14
C ALA A 207 15.00 -37.42 -13.51
N ALA A 208 13.88 -38.13 -13.71
CA ALA A 208 13.51 -38.74 -14.99
C ALA A 208 13.25 -37.67 -16.06
N ASN A 209 12.51 -36.62 -15.72
CA ASN A 209 12.30 -35.47 -16.61
C ASN A 209 13.62 -34.75 -16.90
N ARG A 210 14.54 -34.59 -15.93
CA ARG A 210 15.86 -34.01 -16.18
C ARG A 210 16.70 -34.86 -17.11
N ARG A 211 16.67 -36.20 -17.00
CA ARG A 211 17.37 -37.11 -17.92
C ARG A 211 16.76 -37.06 -19.33
N GLN A 212 15.44 -37.12 -19.45
CA GLN A 212 14.75 -36.96 -20.74
C GLN A 212 14.96 -35.58 -21.36
N GLN A 213 14.95 -34.52 -20.55
CA GLN A 213 15.25 -33.17 -21.01
C GLN A 213 16.72 -33.06 -21.44
N HIS A 214 17.67 -33.63 -20.69
CA HIS A 214 19.09 -33.61 -21.07
C HIS A 214 19.38 -34.43 -22.35
N ASP A 215 18.59 -35.47 -22.64
CA ASP A 215 18.65 -36.21 -23.91
C ASP A 215 17.86 -35.53 -25.06
N MET A 216 16.90 -34.64 -24.75
CA MET A 216 16.12 -33.87 -25.73
C MET A 216 16.67 -32.47 -26.01
N TYR A 217 17.53 -31.93 -25.15
CA TYR A 217 18.23 -30.68 -25.43
C TYR A 217 19.27 -30.96 -26.51
N VAL A 218 18.91 -30.66 -27.75
CA VAL A 218 19.91 -30.30 -28.75
C VAL A 218 20.69 -29.15 -28.13
N THR A 219 21.96 -29.35 -27.77
CA THR A 219 22.87 -28.23 -27.49
C THR A 219 22.76 -27.32 -28.71
N PRO A 220 22.18 -26.11 -28.60
CA PRO A 220 22.00 -25.28 -29.76
C PRO A 220 23.40 -25.03 -30.31
N THR A 221 23.66 -25.55 -31.51
CA THR A 221 24.86 -25.16 -32.25
C THR A 221 24.83 -23.65 -32.31
N ALA A 222 25.92 -23.01 -31.87
CA ALA A 222 26.01 -21.55 -31.91
C ALA A 222 25.52 -21.06 -33.27
N PRO A 223 24.60 -20.09 -33.32
CA PRO A 223 24.00 -19.65 -34.58
C PRO A 223 25.13 -19.31 -35.54
N ARG A 224 25.10 -19.93 -36.72
CA ARG A 224 26.02 -19.58 -37.79
C ARG A 224 25.55 -18.24 -38.33
N TYR A 225 26.25 -17.17 -37.98
CA TYR A 225 26.04 -15.84 -38.56
C TYR A 225 26.65 -15.78 -39.96
N ASP A 226 26.26 -16.71 -40.82
CA ASP A 226 26.63 -16.72 -42.23
C ASP A 226 25.67 -15.86 -43.06
N GLU A 227 25.96 -15.71 -44.35
CA GLU A 227 25.09 -14.91 -45.24
C GLU A 227 23.64 -15.41 -45.28
N LEU A 228 23.41 -16.70 -45.02
CA LEU A 228 22.09 -17.31 -45.10
C LEU A 228 21.26 -16.94 -43.87
N PHE A 229 21.89 -16.85 -42.69
CA PHE A 229 21.27 -16.30 -41.47
C PHE A 229 20.81 -14.86 -41.67
N TRP A 230 21.68 -13.99 -42.20
CA TRP A 230 21.32 -12.58 -42.43
C TRP A 230 20.22 -12.43 -43.47
N LYS A 231 20.25 -13.21 -44.57
CA LYS A 231 19.15 -13.24 -45.56
C LYS A 231 17.84 -13.73 -44.95
N GLY A 232 17.90 -14.67 -44.02
CA GLY A 232 16.73 -15.17 -43.29
C GLY A 232 16.14 -14.13 -42.33
N GLN A 233 17.01 -13.40 -41.62
CA GLN A 233 16.64 -12.27 -40.77
C GLN A 233 15.96 -11.17 -41.60
N ASP A 234 16.58 -10.76 -42.71
CA ASP A 234 16.03 -9.76 -43.62
C ASP A 234 14.68 -10.20 -44.21
N TRP A 235 14.51 -11.48 -44.52
CA TRP A 235 13.24 -12.03 -44.97
C TRP A 235 12.17 -11.99 -43.87
N LEU A 236 12.51 -12.34 -42.62
CA LEU A 236 11.58 -12.24 -41.48
C LEU A 236 11.19 -10.79 -41.19
N ASP A 237 12.14 -9.87 -41.23
CA ASP A 237 11.90 -8.44 -41.05
C ASP A 237 11.04 -7.89 -42.21
N SER A 238 11.18 -8.42 -43.43
CA SER A 238 10.29 -8.08 -44.54
C SER A 238 8.83 -8.52 -44.34
N LEU A 239 8.60 -9.55 -43.52
CA LEU A 239 7.26 -10.03 -43.15
C LEU A 239 6.65 -9.28 -41.97
N ALA A 240 7.47 -8.61 -41.14
CA ALA A 240 7.03 -7.87 -39.96
C ALA A 240 6.25 -6.58 -40.29
N GLY A 241 6.07 -6.28 -41.58
CA GLY A 241 5.44 -5.07 -42.07
C GLY A 241 6.36 -3.86 -41.97
N GLY A 242 5.85 -2.69 -42.38
CA GLY A 242 6.61 -1.46 -42.23
C GLY A 242 6.74 -1.07 -40.75
N PRO A 243 7.83 -0.38 -40.35
CA PRO A 243 7.95 0.16 -39.01
C PRO A 243 6.73 1.04 -38.69
N ILE A 244 6.18 0.88 -37.49
CA ILE A 244 5.08 1.72 -37.01
C ILE A 244 5.60 3.16 -37.04
N LYS A 245 4.96 4.01 -37.86
CA LYS A 245 5.36 5.40 -37.97
C LYS A 245 5.16 6.07 -36.61
N ALA A 246 6.17 6.80 -36.16
CA ALA A 246 6.03 7.62 -34.96
C ALA A 246 5.00 8.72 -35.24
N GLU A 247 3.81 8.53 -34.70
CA GLU A 247 2.72 9.50 -34.78
C GLU A 247 2.59 10.23 -33.43
N LYS A 248 2.33 11.53 -33.50
CA LYS A 248 1.93 12.30 -32.32
C LYS A 248 0.42 12.22 -32.23
N GLY A 249 -0.08 11.84 -31.07
CA GLY A 249 -1.51 11.76 -30.77
C GLY A 249 -1.79 12.16 -29.34
N GLU A 250 -3.08 12.30 -29.03
CA GLU A 250 -3.55 12.50 -27.67
C GLU A 250 -4.05 11.16 -27.13
N LEU A 251 -3.47 10.72 -26.02
CA LEU A 251 -3.94 9.57 -25.28
C LEU A 251 -5.00 10.05 -24.28
N SER A 252 -6.25 9.68 -24.51
CA SER A 252 -7.32 9.88 -23.54
C SER A 252 -7.62 8.56 -22.83
N VAL A 253 -7.79 8.64 -21.51
CA VAL A 253 -8.23 7.51 -20.68
C VAL A 253 -9.67 7.81 -20.25
N SER A 254 -10.57 6.85 -20.43
CA SER A 254 -11.96 7.01 -20.01
C SER A 254 -12.06 7.05 -18.49
N ASP A 255 -12.88 7.96 -17.95
CA ASP A 255 -13.19 8.05 -16.52
C ASP A 255 -13.79 6.76 -15.92
N ASN A 256 -14.32 5.88 -16.77
CA ASN A 256 -14.79 4.56 -16.37
C ASN A 256 -13.68 3.68 -15.77
N ILE A 257 -12.39 4.01 -16.00
CA ILE A 257 -11.26 3.32 -15.38
C ILE A 257 -11.35 3.32 -13.86
N TRP A 258 -11.88 4.39 -13.26
CA TRP A 258 -12.02 4.51 -11.81
C TRP A 258 -13.06 3.56 -11.22
N LYS A 259 -14.01 3.08 -12.02
CA LYS A 259 -15.05 2.12 -11.62
C LYS A 259 -14.76 0.71 -12.13
N SER A 260 -13.56 0.47 -12.66
CA SER A 260 -13.17 -0.82 -13.19
C SER A 260 -13.03 -1.86 -12.06
N PRO A 261 -13.57 -3.10 -12.24
CA PRO A 261 -13.39 -4.20 -11.30
C PRO A 261 -11.92 -4.53 -11.00
N ALA A 262 -11.02 -4.27 -11.96
CA ALA A 262 -9.58 -4.49 -11.80
C ALA A 262 -8.95 -3.66 -10.68
N ARG A 263 -9.62 -2.59 -10.20
CA ARG A 263 -9.15 -1.81 -9.04
C ARG A 263 -9.48 -2.51 -7.72
N SER A 264 -10.61 -3.18 -7.62
CA SER A 264 -11.09 -3.83 -6.39
C SER A 264 -10.68 -5.29 -6.29
N GLU A 265 -10.60 -6.00 -7.42
CA GLU A 265 -10.43 -7.45 -7.48
C GLU A 265 -8.96 -7.85 -7.73
N PRO A 266 -8.36 -8.72 -6.89
CA PRO A 266 -6.95 -9.13 -7.03
C PRO A 266 -6.63 -9.99 -8.28
N HIS A 267 -7.64 -10.40 -9.05
CA HIS A 267 -7.53 -11.46 -10.07
C HIS A 267 -8.15 -11.12 -11.43
N VAL A 268 -8.39 -9.83 -11.70
CA VAL A 268 -8.82 -9.34 -13.02
C VAL A 268 -7.63 -8.78 -13.79
#